data_AF-A0A2Z4FHM8-F1
#
_entry.id   AF-A0A2Z4FHM8-F1
#
_cell.length_a   1.000
_cell.length_b   1.000
_cell.length_c   1.000
_cell.angle_alpha   90.00
_cell.angle_beta   90.00
_cell.angle_gamma   90.00
#
_symmetry.space_group_name_H-M   'P 1'
#
loop_
_entity.id
_entity.type
_entity.pdbx_description
1 polymer ?
#
loop_
_entity_poly.entity_id
_entity_poly.type
_entity_poly.pdbx_seq_one_letter_code
_entity_poly.pdbx_strand_id
1 'polypeptide(L)'
;MISPRPTHHLPRAIFRLRAPVVALAFLCSSCALWDAASGPSDDTGDAADISDFDIGRADVAADADVEPADVLDGEDGATLGGPFDDCLRDASGFALNLAGLKPQYQPRVAFDGTAIWAVYTQQRSPAGDTEFDIIATRITCEDGELKRASYPLNQDVLTADFPSPSIDIAGTTVHVVWSNADDVVMNQGQVAYRRLHIDGSSLMDAETFVDFRLEGAALTHFGYPEIVALPGEEAIITAVAGFNTIVLQQVEGDGEIVEDAVEVNTDASALRTRPSIAAGATGPVWLAWLEPKALGSSQYRVGYASFERSNFEPTGQPATVDTLSIRRGGPRFARGIFNEEHVFFVEQSNTYRTRLYNATRHGTSTEFGAEDTTNSNPSVTSMGARGAVAWFSREDASSLGRQVNIQSFHDSQNRIDMGAHKTIATVDGPAVPQLPGRPEIVWVGGDTYFVAVQDGPTASSTEVRGYLVQLD
;
A
#
# COMPACT_ATOMS: atom_id res chain seq x y z
N MET A 1 -46.43 40.73 -47.13
CA MET A 1 -45.36 41.71 -47.39
C MET A 1 -44.05 40.97 -47.46
N ILE A 2 -43.40 41.04 -48.63
CA ILE A 2 -41.95 41.10 -48.91
C ILE A 2 -41.06 40.07 -48.19
N SER A 3 -40.13 39.33 -48.81
CA SER A 3 -39.73 38.95 -50.16
C SER A 3 -38.43 38.15 -49.94
N PRO A 4 -38.17 37.02 -50.63
CA PRO A 4 -36.96 36.21 -50.43
C PRO A 4 -35.79 36.64 -51.34
N ARG A 5 -34.55 36.29 -50.91
CA ARG A 5 -33.27 36.10 -51.66
C ARG A 5 -32.58 37.37 -52.22
N PRO A 6 -31.23 37.42 -52.43
CA PRO A 6 -30.44 36.36 -53.09
C PRO A 6 -28.97 36.10 -52.65
N THR A 7 -28.50 34.94 -53.12
CA THR A 7 -27.10 34.50 -53.32
C THR A 7 -26.42 35.24 -54.48
N HIS A 8 -25.12 35.57 -54.35
CA HIS A 8 -24.22 35.76 -55.50
C HIS A 8 -22.77 35.30 -55.23
N HIS A 9 -22.37 34.36 -56.08
CA HIS A 9 -21.05 33.92 -56.58
C HIS A 9 -20.06 35.07 -56.93
N LEU A 10 -18.73 34.97 -56.70
CA LEU A 10 -17.59 34.47 -57.55
C LEU A 10 -16.27 35.19 -57.06
N PRO A 11 -15.01 34.92 -57.54
CA PRO A 11 -14.50 33.90 -58.48
C PRO A 11 -13.22 33.11 -58.04
N ARG A 12 -12.91 32.07 -58.84
CA ARG A 12 -11.63 31.33 -58.94
C ARG A 12 -10.68 31.99 -59.98
N ALA A 13 -9.37 31.96 -59.71
CA ALA A 13 -8.24 31.86 -60.68
C ALA A 13 -6.97 31.58 -59.83
N ILE A 14 -6.17 30.50 -59.91
CA ILE A 14 -5.47 29.73 -60.97
C ILE A 14 -4.31 30.48 -61.65
N PHE A 15 -3.07 30.16 -61.23
CA PHE A 15 -1.82 29.99 -62.00
C PHE A 15 -0.88 29.14 -61.08
N ARG A 16 -0.49 27.87 -61.31
CA ARG A 16 0.41 27.25 -62.32
C ARG A 16 1.73 28.05 -62.49
N LEU A 17 2.95 27.52 -62.43
CA LEU A 17 3.51 26.15 -62.51
C LEU A 17 5.06 26.23 -62.38
N ARG A 18 5.72 25.21 -61.80
CA ARG A 18 6.95 24.50 -62.25
C ARG A 18 7.99 24.18 -61.15
N ALA A 19 8.19 22.86 -60.99
CA ALA A 19 9.38 22.21 -60.44
C ALA A 19 10.56 22.21 -61.44
N PRO A 20 11.77 21.80 -60.99
CA PRO A 20 12.33 20.49 -61.41
C PRO A 20 12.82 19.66 -60.19
N VAL A 21 12.55 18.34 -60.09
CA VAL A 21 13.25 17.16 -60.69
C VAL A 21 14.60 16.86 -60.00
N VAL A 22 14.65 15.94 -59.01
CA VAL A 22 14.95 14.46 -59.03
C VAL A 22 16.43 14.11 -58.84
N ALA A 23 16.70 13.31 -57.79
CA ALA A 23 17.50 12.05 -57.75
C ALA A 23 17.61 11.62 -56.25
N LEU A 24 16.97 10.55 -55.71
CA LEU A 24 17.22 9.09 -55.86
C LEU A 24 18.72 8.74 -55.84
N ALA A 25 19.27 7.78 -55.11
CA ALA A 25 18.85 6.74 -54.17
C ALA A 25 20.16 6.13 -53.61
N PHE A 26 20.12 5.40 -52.48
CA PHE A 26 20.35 3.94 -52.46
C PHE A 26 20.48 3.41 -51.03
N LEU A 27 19.64 2.40 -50.77
CA LEU A 27 19.77 1.40 -49.73
C LEU A 27 21.06 0.58 -49.91
N CYS A 28 21.64 0.10 -48.81
CA CYS A 28 22.20 -1.26 -48.76
C CYS A 28 22.22 -1.77 -47.31
N SER A 29 21.72 -2.99 -47.18
CA SER A 29 21.54 -3.77 -45.97
C SER A 29 22.76 -4.66 -45.70
N SER A 30 23.01 -4.93 -44.42
CA SER A 30 23.47 -6.21 -43.84
C SER A 30 24.91 -6.72 -44.06
N CYS A 31 25.37 -7.42 -43.01
CA CYS A 31 26.46 -8.40 -42.89
C CYS A 31 27.87 -7.87 -42.56
N ALA A 32 28.34 -8.11 -41.33
CA ALA A 32 29.26 -9.23 -41.07
C ALA A 32 29.39 -9.55 -39.56
N LEU A 33 29.30 -10.85 -39.27
CA LEU A 33 29.64 -11.53 -38.00
C LEU A 33 31.16 -11.80 -37.94
N TRP A 34 31.66 -11.98 -36.70
CA TRP A 34 32.76 -12.87 -36.24
C TRP A 34 34.02 -13.12 -37.08
N ASP A 35 35.20 -12.91 -36.47
CA ASP A 35 36.23 -13.93 -36.14
C ASP A 35 37.33 -13.23 -35.29
N ALA A 36 37.46 -13.49 -33.98
CA ALA A 36 38.16 -14.59 -33.29
C ALA A 36 39.66 -14.35 -33.04
N ALA A 37 40.05 -14.51 -31.77
CA ALA A 37 41.24 -15.26 -31.39
C ALA A 37 41.02 -15.87 -30.01
N SER A 38 40.79 -17.17 -29.99
CA SER A 38 40.83 -18.04 -28.81
C SER A 38 42.28 -18.46 -28.49
N GLY A 39 42.57 -18.73 -27.22
CA GLY A 39 43.83 -19.32 -26.77
C GLY A 39 43.86 -19.54 -25.25
N PRO A 40 43.90 -20.79 -24.74
CA PRO A 40 43.58 -21.15 -23.35
C PRO A 40 44.81 -21.42 -22.46
N SER A 41 44.65 -21.25 -21.13
CA SER A 41 45.42 -21.93 -20.05
C SER A 41 44.87 -21.44 -18.70
N ASP A 42 44.15 -22.26 -17.95
CA ASP A 42 44.62 -23.08 -16.81
C ASP A 42 45.09 -22.29 -15.57
N ASP A 43 44.43 -22.65 -14.46
CA ASP A 43 44.78 -22.58 -13.04
C ASP A 43 44.77 -21.28 -12.21
N THR A 44 43.87 -21.34 -11.21
CA THR A 44 43.97 -20.94 -9.79
C THR A 44 43.96 -19.47 -9.40
N GLY A 45 43.10 -19.14 -8.41
CA GLY A 45 43.33 -18.04 -7.47
C GLY A 45 42.08 -17.25 -7.09
N ASP A 46 41.55 -17.57 -5.91
CA ASP A 46 40.90 -16.66 -4.96
C ASP A 46 39.51 -16.09 -5.28
N ALA A 47 38.51 -16.88 -4.88
CA ALA A 47 37.28 -16.34 -4.32
C ALA A 47 37.48 -16.15 -2.80
N ALA A 48 37.65 -14.90 -2.36
CA ALA A 48 37.43 -14.46 -0.99
C ALA A 48 37.20 -12.94 -0.95
N ASP A 49 36.37 -12.53 0.03
CA ASP A 49 36.15 -11.17 0.55
C ASP A 49 35.23 -10.20 -0.19
N ILE A 50 33.94 -10.29 0.14
CA ILE A 50 33.17 -9.10 0.52
C ILE A 50 32.76 -9.30 1.99
N SER A 51 33.59 -8.76 2.88
CA SER A 51 33.36 -8.66 4.31
C SER A 51 32.29 -7.61 4.64
N ASP A 52 31.43 -7.96 5.60
CA ASP A 52 30.77 -7.14 6.62
C ASP A 52 30.43 -5.66 6.30
N PHE A 53 29.12 -5.40 6.20
CA PHE A 53 28.55 -4.10 6.46
C PHE A 53 27.99 -4.11 7.90
N ASP A 54 28.84 -3.72 8.86
CA ASP A 54 28.50 -3.60 10.27
C ASP A 54 27.62 -2.37 10.52
N ILE A 55 26.49 -2.57 11.19
CA ILE A 55 25.55 -1.52 11.60
C ILE A 55 26.09 -0.91 12.89
N GLY A 56 26.62 0.30 12.80
CA GLY A 56 27.16 1.05 13.92
C GLY A 56 26.20 1.16 15.10
N ARG A 57 26.57 0.54 16.22
CA ARG A 57 26.06 0.82 17.57
C ARG A 57 27.19 1.48 18.35
N ALA A 58 27.00 2.75 18.71
CA ALA A 58 27.99 3.53 19.44
C ALA A 58 28.09 3.13 20.93
N ASP A 59 29.34 3.03 21.36
CA ASP A 59 29.92 3.20 22.71
C ASP A 59 29.56 2.24 23.86
N VAL A 60 30.49 1.30 24.12
CA VAL A 60 31.13 1.18 25.45
C VAL A 60 32.60 0.80 25.28
N ALA A 61 33.51 1.65 25.76
CA ALA A 61 34.94 1.37 25.86
C ALA A 61 35.26 0.48 27.08
N ALA A 62 36.12 -0.53 26.90
CA ALA A 62 37.28 -0.82 27.76
C ALA A 62 38.00 -2.11 27.32
N ASP A 63 39.32 -1.99 27.20
CA ASP A 63 40.35 -2.99 26.87
C ASP A 63 40.21 -4.36 27.57
N ALA A 64 40.41 -5.44 26.81
CA ALA A 64 41.24 -6.58 27.20
C ALA A 64 41.56 -7.47 25.98
N ASP A 65 42.86 -7.57 25.66
CA ASP A 65 43.46 -8.51 24.72
C ASP A 65 43.06 -9.96 25.01
N VAL A 66 42.41 -10.63 24.05
CA VAL A 66 42.33 -12.09 23.97
C VAL A 66 42.47 -12.50 22.50
N GLU A 67 43.57 -13.17 22.16
CA GLU A 67 43.77 -13.80 20.84
C GLU A 67 42.75 -14.92 20.59
N PRO A 68 42.30 -15.14 19.34
CA PRO A 68 41.24 -16.09 19.03
C PRO A 68 41.82 -17.51 19.02
N ALA A 69 41.26 -18.39 19.83
CA ALA A 69 41.47 -19.83 19.68
C ALA A 69 40.50 -20.37 18.62
N ASP A 70 41.08 -20.95 17.57
CA ASP A 70 40.42 -21.72 16.53
C ASP A 70 39.39 -22.71 17.09
N VAL A 71 38.12 -22.48 16.77
CA VAL A 71 37.08 -23.52 16.69
C VAL A 71 36.25 -23.24 15.43
N LEU A 72 36.84 -23.54 14.27
CA LEU A 72 36.09 -23.76 13.04
C LEU A 72 35.88 -25.26 12.91
N ASP A 73 34.73 -25.74 13.37
CA ASP A 73 34.05 -26.91 12.80
C ASP A 73 32.63 -26.94 13.34
N GLY A 74 31.73 -26.37 12.54
CA GLY A 74 30.30 -26.29 12.76
C GLY A 74 29.67 -25.79 11.48
N GLU A 75 29.57 -26.68 10.48
CA GLU A 75 28.62 -26.52 9.38
C GLU A 75 27.19 -26.54 9.95
N ASP A 76 26.78 -25.45 10.58
CA ASP A 76 25.39 -25.10 10.75
C ASP A 76 25.17 -23.81 9.97
N GLY A 77 24.72 -23.97 8.73
CA GLY A 77 24.03 -22.90 8.02
C GLY A 77 22.75 -22.57 8.76
N ALA A 78 22.86 -21.88 9.89
CA ALA A 78 21.74 -21.31 10.60
C ALA A 78 21.18 -20.20 9.71
N THR A 79 20.18 -20.55 8.90
CA THR A 79 19.20 -19.57 8.44
C THR A 79 18.74 -18.83 9.69
N LEU A 80 19.13 -17.55 9.81
CA LEU A 80 18.69 -16.67 10.89
C LEU A 80 17.16 -16.64 10.84
N GLY A 81 16.53 -17.42 11.73
CA GLY A 81 15.10 -17.61 11.71
C GLY A 81 14.37 -16.29 11.97
N GLY A 82 13.31 -16.03 11.22
CA GLY A 82 12.39 -14.93 11.49
C GLY A 82 11.60 -15.16 12.79
N PRO A 83 11.06 -14.09 13.41
CA PRO A 83 10.34 -14.16 14.69
C PRO A 83 9.04 -14.98 14.64
N PHE A 84 8.62 -15.43 13.45
CA PHE A 84 7.44 -16.25 13.24
C PHE A 84 7.74 -17.63 12.64
N ASP A 85 9.02 -18.00 12.48
CA ASP A 85 9.40 -19.24 11.79
C ASP A 85 8.87 -20.49 12.50
N ASP A 86 8.89 -20.49 13.84
CA ASP A 86 8.35 -21.61 14.64
C ASP A 86 6.82 -21.75 14.51
N CYS A 87 6.12 -20.67 14.16
CA CYS A 87 4.67 -20.64 13.96
C CYS A 87 4.24 -20.86 12.49
N LEU A 88 5.18 -20.99 11.54
CA LEU A 88 4.87 -21.28 10.13
C LEU A 88 4.13 -22.61 9.94
N ARG A 89 4.30 -23.55 10.90
CA ARG A 89 3.62 -24.85 10.92
C ARG A 89 2.09 -24.74 10.90
N ASP A 90 1.55 -23.61 11.36
CA ASP A 90 0.12 -23.31 11.44
C ASP A 90 -0.41 -22.45 10.27
N ALA A 91 0.15 -22.60 9.05
CA ALA A 91 -0.31 -21.90 7.83
C ALA A 91 -1.82 -22.09 7.49
N SER A 92 -2.55 -22.94 8.23
CA SER A 92 -4.01 -23.00 8.24
C SER A 92 -4.59 -21.77 8.94
N GLY A 93 -5.03 -20.77 8.16
CA GLY A 93 -5.38 -19.46 8.70
C GLY A 93 -6.26 -19.46 9.95
N PHE A 94 -5.97 -18.53 10.85
CA PHE A 94 -6.50 -18.46 12.20
C PHE A 94 -7.30 -17.17 12.43
N ALA A 95 -8.36 -17.23 13.24
CA ALA A 95 -9.10 -16.03 13.62
C ALA A 95 -8.22 -15.09 14.45
N LEU A 96 -8.26 -13.78 14.15
CA LEU A 96 -7.44 -12.80 14.89
C LEU A 96 -7.98 -12.58 16.31
N ASN A 97 -9.30 -12.59 16.50
CA ASN A 97 -9.93 -12.47 17.80
C ASN A 97 -10.95 -13.60 18.02
N LEU A 98 -10.55 -14.58 18.83
CA LEU A 98 -11.31 -15.81 19.08
C LEU A 98 -12.62 -15.57 19.83
N ALA A 99 -12.66 -14.56 20.70
CA ALA A 99 -13.82 -14.22 21.52
C ALA A 99 -14.55 -12.97 21.00
N GLY A 100 -14.08 -12.39 19.89
CA GLY A 100 -14.61 -11.18 19.31
C GLY A 100 -16.02 -11.37 18.76
N LEU A 101 -16.80 -10.29 18.80
CA LEU A 101 -18.06 -10.25 18.07
C LEU A 101 -17.78 -10.26 16.57
N LYS A 102 -18.80 -10.71 15.83
CA LYS A 102 -18.83 -10.72 14.37
C LYS A 102 -20.04 -9.89 13.93
N PRO A 103 -19.99 -9.26 12.76
CA PRO A 103 -18.91 -9.26 11.78
C PRO A 103 -17.64 -8.50 12.18
N GLN A 104 -16.55 -8.86 11.51
CA GLN A 104 -15.29 -8.11 11.49
C GLN A 104 -14.92 -7.73 10.05
N TYR A 105 -14.41 -6.51 9.83
CA TYR A 105 -14.22 -5.93 8.51
C TYR A 105 -12.91 -5.14 8.40
N GLN A 106 -12.48 -4.91 7.14
CA GLN A 106 -11.45 -3.93 6.78
C GLN A 106 -10.16 -4.05 7.62
N PRO A 107 -9.51 -5.23 7.66
CA PRO A 107 -8.24 -5.36 8.33
C PRO A 107 -7.23 -4.37 7.74
N ARG A 108 -6.26 -3.95 8.56
CA ARG A 108 -4.98 -3.33 8.19
C ARG A 108 -3.91 -3.90 9.10
N VAL A 109 -2.71 -4.12 8.56
CA VAL A 109 -1.61 -4.72 9.32
C VAL A 109 -0.37 -3.84 9.32
N ALA A 110 0.43 -3.98 10.37
CA ALA A 110 1.78 -3.45 10.51
C ALA A 110 2.62 -4.43 11.35
N PHE A 111 3.94 -4.35 11.26
CA PHE A 111 4.85 -5.24 11.96
C PHE A 111 5.92 -4.42 12.68
N ASP A 112 6.11 -4.68 13.97
CA ASP A 112 7.06 -3.94 14.81
C ASP A 112 8.46 -4.58 14.88
N GLY A 113 8.69 -5.66 14.12
CA GLY A 113 9.92 -6.46 14.17
C GLY A 113 9.82 -7.69 15.08
N THR A 114 8.83 -7.74 15.98
CA THR A 114 8.62 -8.86 16.92
C THR A 114 7.18 -9.38 16.88
N ALA A 115 6.20 -8.48 16.77
CA ALA A 115 4.78 -8.76 16.78
C ALA A 115 4.10 -8.13 15.56
N ILE A 116 3.10 -8.84 15.06
CA ILE A 116 2.21 -8.34 14.02
C ILE A 116 1.05 -7.63 14.72
N TRP A 117 0.76 -6.42 14.28
CA TRP A 117 -0.41 -5.67 14.68
C TRP A 117 -1.44 -5.68 13.56
N ALA A 118 -2.67 -6.05 13.89
CA ALA A 118 -3.80 -5.97 12.99
C ALA A 118 -4.88 -5.07 13.60
N VAL A 119 -5.33 -4.05 12.86
CA VAL A 119 -6.51 -3.25 13.22
C VAL A 119 -7.66 -3.56 12.28
N TYR A 120 -8.87 -3.64 12.81
CA TYR A 120 -10.06 -3.94 12.04
C TYR A 120 -11.29 -3.37 12.73
N THR A 121 -12.36 -3.25 11.96
CA THR A 121 -13.69 -2.87 12.47
C THR A 121 -14.39 -4.12 12.96
N GLN A 122 -15.06 -4.03 14.11
CA GLN A 122 -15.87 -5.10 14.70
C GLN A 122 -17.27 -4.56 15.00
N GLN A 123 -18.32 -5.33 14.74
CA GLN A 123 -19.66 -4.97 15.21
C GLN A 123 -19.72 -5.01 16.74
N ARG A 124 -20.27 -3.95 17.35
CA ARG A 124 -20.36 -3.82 18.81
C ARG A 124 -21.52 -4.58 19.42
N SER A 125 -22.60 -4.77 18.67
CA SER A 125 -23.81 -5.45 19.13
C SER A 125 -24.37 -6.37 18.04
N PRO A 126 -24.74 -7.62 18.37
CA PRO A 126 -25.40 -8.53 17.41
C PRO A 126 -26.74 -8.01 16.87
N ALA A 127 -27.32 -6.97 17.48
CA ALA A 127 -28.62 -6.41 17.12
C ALA A 127 -28.55 -5.05 16.39
N GLY A 128 -27.37 -4.45 16.25
CA GLY A 128 -27.19 -3.10 15.68
C GLY A 128 -26.36 -3.12 14.40
N ASP A 129 -26.98 -2.88 13.25
CA ASP A 129 -26.32 -2.99 11.93
C ASP A 129 -25.30 -1.87 11.63
N THR A 130 -25.24 -0.82 12.46
CA THR A 130 -24.42 0.38 12.24
C THR A 130 -23.57 0.79 13.45
N GLU A 131 -23.45 -0.07 14.47
CA GLU A 131 -22.68 0.19 15.68
C GLU A 131 -21.37 -0.61 15.68
N PHE A 132 -20.25 0.09 15.69
CA PHE A 132 -18.93 -0.52 15.53
C PHE A 132 -17.94 -0.14 16.63
N ASP A 133 -16.94 -0.99 16.79
CA ASP A 133 -15.70 -0.74 17.50
C ASP A 133 -14.51 -0.91 16.55
N ILE A 134 -13.43 -0.16 16.77
CA ILE A 134 -12.12 -0.43 16.19
C ILE A 134 -11.33 -1.26 17.20
N ILE A 135 -10.86 -2.42 16.75
CA ILE A 135 -10.07 -3.34 17.55
C ILE A 135 -8.66 -3.39 16.98
N ALA A 136 -7.65 -3.22 17.82
CA ALA A 136 -6.27 -3.62 17.54
C ALA A 136 -6.03 -5.01 18.10
N THR A 137 -5.34 -5.88 17.37
CA THR A 137 -4.91 -7.19 17.86
C THR A 137 -3.42 -7.34 17.63
N ARG A 138 -2.70 -7.58 18.72
CA ARG A 138 -1.27 -7.92 18.73
C ARG A 138 -1.12 -9.43 18.64
N ILE A 139 -0.28 -9.88 17.72
CA ILE A 139 -0.04 -11.29 17.42
C ILE A 139 1.46 -11.55 17.62
N THR A 140 1.81 -12.55 18.43
CA THR A 140 3.19 -13.02 18.63
C THR A 140 3.30 -14.52 18.40
N CYS A 141 4.52 -14.97 18.11
CA CYS A 141 4.89 -16.39 18.15
C CYS A 141 5.76 -16.63 19.38
N GLU A 142 5.28 -17.46 20.31
CA GLU A 142 6.00 -17.81 21.54
C GLU A 142 5.99 -19.33 21.70
N ASP A 143 7.18 -19.93 21.77
CA ASP A 143 7.38 -21.39 21.88
C ASP A 143 6.64 -22.20 20.78
N GLY A 144 6.57 -21.64 19.56
CA GLY A 144 5.86 -22.22 18.43
C GLY A 144 4.33 -22.08 18.47
N GLU A 145 3.79 -21.32 19.42
CA GLU A 145 2.35 -21.04 19.52
C GLU A 145 2.01 -19.58 19.23
N LEU A 146 0.94 -19.38 18.47
CA LEU A 146 0.39 -18.05 18.21
C LEU A 146 -0.37 -17.50 19.42
N LYS A 147 0.16 -16.42 20.02
CA LYS A 147 -0.53 -15.65 21.05
C LYS A 147 -1.20 -14.42 20.43
N ARG A 148 -2.41 -14.10 20.92
CA ARG A 148 -3.24 -12.99 20.43
C ARG A 148 -3.78 -12.20 21.61
N ALA A 149 -3.60 -10.89 21.58
CA ALA A 149 -4.17 -9.96 22.55
C ALA A 149 -4.92 -8.85 21.79
N SER A 150 -6.19 -8.64 22.13
CA SER A 150 -7.06 -7.66 21.45
C SER A 150 -7.40 -6.50 22.37
N TYR A 151 -7.39 -5.29 21.80
CA TYR A 151 -7.55 -4.03 22.49
C TYR A 151 -8.60 -3.18 21.76
N PRO A 152 -9.74 -2.82 22.39
CA PRO A 152 -10.65 -1.84 21.83
C PRO A 152 -10.01 -0.45 21.85
N LEU A 153 -10.14 0.30 20.77
CA LEU A 153 -9.46 1.60 20.61
C LEU A 153 -10.35 2.80 20.88
N ASN A 154 -11.61 2.73 20.44
CA ASN A 154 -12.62 3.76 20.67
C ASN A 154 -13.31 3.55 22.02
N GLN A 155 -13.59 4.64 22.73
CA GLN A 155 -14.36 4.58 23.98
C GLN A 155 -15.87 4.48 23.69
N ASP A 156 -16.35 5.35 22.80
CA ASP A 156 -17.76 5.47 22.46
C ASP A 156 -18.13 4.63 21.24
N VAL A 157 -19.42 4.29 21.12
CA VAL A 157 -19.95 3.54 19.98
C VAL A 157 -19.70 4.34 18.70
N LEU A 158 -19.07 3.71 17.70
CA LEU A 158 -18.94 4.31 16.38
C LEU A 158 -20.21 4.03 15.59
N THR A 159 -21.03 5.07 15.43
CA THR A 159 -22.16 5.06 14.49
C THR A 159 -21.68 5.59 13.15
N ALA A 160 -21.14 4.70 12.33
CA ALA A 160 -20.56 5.05 11.04
C ALA A 160 -20.89 3.95 10.03
N ASP A 161 -21.18 4.31 8.79
CA ASP A 161 -21.43 3.31 7.75
C ASP A 161 -20.14 2.61 7.30
N PHE A 162 -19.00 3.33 7.35
CA PHE A 162 -17.71 2.89 6.80
C PHE A 162 -16.50 3.25 7.67
N PRO A 163 -16.44 2.77 8.92
CA PRO A 163 -15.27 2.98 9.78
C PRO A 163 -14.04 2.33 9.15
N SER A 164 -13.17 3.13 8.55
CA SER A 164 -12.03 2.66 7.77
C SER A 164 -10.74 2.87 8.56
N PRO A 165 -10.28 1.89 9.37
CA PRO A 165 -9.07 2.05 10.16
C PRO A 165 -7.81 1.98 9.29
N SER A 166 -6.75 2.57 9.79
CA SER A 166 -5.40 2.51 9.26
C SER A 166 -4.40 2.54 10.41
N ILE A 167 -3.34 1.73 10.30
CA ILE A 167 -2.29 1.57 11.31
C ILE A 167 -0.91 1.88 10.72
N ASP A 168 0.01 2.43 11.51
CA ASP A 168 1.44 2.36 11.22
C ASP A 168 2.26 2.30 12.52
N ILE A 169 3.52 1.91 12.44
CA ILE A 169 4.39 1.72 13.61
C ILE A 169 5.72 2.44 13.40
N ALA A 170 6.13 3.22 14.40
CA ALA A 170 7.47 3.80 14.46
C ALA A 170 8.06 3.61 15.86
N GLY A 171 9.25 3.02 15.93
CA GLY A 171 9.90 2.68 17.20
C GLY A 171 9.01 1.79 18.07
N THR A 172 8.69 2.27 19.26
CA THR A 172 7.86 1.55 20.25
C THR A 172 6.40 1.97 20.24
N THR A 173 5.96 2.71 19.22
CA THR A 173 4.64 3.33 19.17
C THR A 173 3.83 2.82 17.98
N VAL A 174 2.60 2.41 18.28
CA VAL A 174 1.59 1.99 17.31
C VAL A 174 0.60 3.14 17.13
N HIS A 175 0.49 3.64 15.91
CA HIS A 175 -0.39 4.74 15.54
C HIS A 175 -1.60 4.20 14.79
N VAL A 176 -2.81 4.56 15.21
CA VAL A 176 -4.05 4.12 14.56
C VAL A 176 -4.96 5.31 14.29
N VAL A 177 -5.49 5.37 13.09
CA VAL A 177 -6.45 6.38 12.64
C VAL A 177 -7.69 5.71 12.06
N TRP A 178 -8.87 6.31 12.22
CA TRP A 178 -10.11 5.87 11.56
C TRP A 178 -11.05 7.05 11.33
N SER A 179 -12.02 6.86 10.42
CA SER A 179 -13.09 7.82 10.20
C SER A 179 -14.34 7.40 10.96
N ASN A 180 -15.08 8.37 11.50
CA ASN A 180 -16.42 8.17 12.06
C ASN A 180 -17.53 8.61 11.08
N ALA A 181 -17.22 8.78 9.78
CA ALA A 181 -18.17 9.28 8.79
C ALA A 181 -19.27 8.28 8.42
N ASP A 182 -20.47 8.83 8.22
CA ASP A 182 -21.60 8.23 7.51
C ASP A 182 -21.51 8.64 6.01
N ASP A 183 -21.51 7.69 5.08
CA ASP A 183 -21.36 7.94 3.63
C ASP A 183 -22.65 8.56 3.03
N VAL A 184 -23.82 8.36 3.66
CA VAL A 184 -25.10 8.87 3.15
C VAL A 184 -25.23 10.35 3.42
N VAL A 185 -24.65 10.82 4.52
CA VAL A 185 -24.62 12.22 4.90
C VAL A 185 -23.18 12.59 5.23
N MET A 186 -22.40 12.92 4.20
CA MET A 186 -21.03 13.44 4.30
C MET A 186 -20.91 14.77 5.09
N ASN A 187 -21.84 15.09 6.00
CA ASN A 187 -21.90 16.36 6.71
C ASN A 187 -21.35 16.31 8.15
N GLN A 188 -20.80 15.19 8.65
CA GLN A 188 -20.23 15.11 10.01
C GLN A 188 -19.01 14.19 10.21
N GLY A 189 -18.34 13.71 9.15
CA GLY A 189 -17.16 12.86 9.29
C GLY A 189 -15.97 13.60 9.93
N GLN A 190 -15.44 13.06 11.02
CA GLN A 190 -14.19 13.39 11.70
C GLN A 190 -13.20 12.23 11.57
N VAL A 191 -11.93 12.53 11.82
CA VAL A 191 -10.87 11.53 11.88
C VAL A 191 -10.43 11.38 13.32
N ALA A 192 -10.60 10.17 13.86
CA ALA A 192 -10.15 9.82 15.20
C ALA A 192 -8.74 9.24 15.13
N TYR A 193 -7.94 9.51 16.15
CA TYR A 193 -6.56 9.10 16.28
C TYR A 193 -6.27 8.54 17.68
N ARG A 194 -5.48 7.47 17.71
CA ARG A 194 -5.13 6.74 18.93
C ARG A 194 -3.71 6.21 18.85
N ARG A 195 -3.01 6.19 19.98
CA ARG A 195 -1.71 5.54 20.13
C ARG A 195 -1.70 4.47 21.20
N LEU A 196 -0.93 3.42 20.92
CA LEU A 196 -0.57 2.37 21.87
C LEU A 196 0.94 2.23 21.89
N HIS A 197 1.48 1.75 22.99
CA HIS A 197 2.83 1.19 23.01
C HIS A 197 2.80 -0.20 22.33
N ILE A 198 3.95 -0.68 21.84
CA ILE A 198 4.07 -2.00 21.16
C ILE A 198 3.72 -3.22 22.04
N ASP A 199 3.55 -3.05 23.36
CA ASP A 199 3.01 -4.08 24.26
C ASP A 199 1.46 -4.02 24.39
N GLY A 200 0.83 -3.02 23.77
CA GLY A 200 -0.60 -2.75 23.80
C GLY A 200 -1.09 -1.94 25.00
N SER A 201 -0.20 -1.47 25.87
CA SER A 201 -0.56 -0.44 26.84
C SER A 201 -0.94 0.86 26.13
N SER A 202 -1.93 1.57 26.65
CA SER A 202 -2.41 2.79 26.01
C SER A 202 -1.50 3.98 26.33
N LEU A 203 -1.20 4.78 25.31
CA LEU A 203 -0.43 6.02 25.43
C LEU A 203 -1.33 7.27 25.51
N MET A 204 -2.65 7.07 25.45
CA MET A 204 -3.64 8.13 25.47
C MET A 204 -4.82 7.69 26.34
N ASP A 205 -5.53 8.60 27.01
CA ASP A 205 -6.69 8.22 27.82
C ASP A 205 -7.92 7.89 26.93
N ALA A 206 -8.24 8.75 25.97
CA ALA A 206 -9.27 8.57 24.94
C ALA A 206 -8.76 8.86 23.52
N GLU A 207 -9.45 8.39 22.48
CA GLU A 207 -9.18 8.85 21.11
C GLU A 207 -9.32 10.37 21.03
N THR A 208 -8.49 10.99 20.19
CA THR A 208 -8.60 12.42 19.87
C THR A 208 -9.14 12.58 18.45
N PHE A 209 -9.81 13.69 18.19
CA PHE A 209 -10.26 14.03 16.84
C PHE A 209 -9.31 15.06 16.25
N VAL A 210 -8.67 14.70 15.14
CA VAL A 210 -7.67 15.54 14.49
C VAL A 210 -8.33 16.79 13.91
N ASP A 211 -7.85 17.96 14.32
CA ASP A 211 -8.32 19.27 13.85
C ASP A 211 -7.59 19.67 12.55
N PHE A 212 -8.01 19.12 11.41
CA PHE A 212 -7.42 19.51 10.13
C PHE A 212 -7.68 20.98 9.83
N ARG A 213 -6.63 21.74 9.55
CA ARG A 213 -6.73 23.17 9.21
C ARG A 213 -6.03 23.46 7.90
N LEU A 214 -6.65 24.23 7.02
CA LEU A 214 -6.04 24.67 5.76
C LEU A 214 -6.12 26.19 5.71
N GLU A 215 -4.97 26.86 5.62
CA GLU A 215 -4.86 28.33 5.64
C GLU A 215 -5.62 28.97 6.82
N GLY A 216 -5.49 28.37 8.00
CA GLY A 216 -6.12 28.77 9.25
C GLY A 216 -7.60 28.40 9.40
N ALA A 217 -8.26 27.88 8.36
CA ALA A 217 -9.66 27.47 8.39
C ALA A 217 -9.80 25.98 8.74
N ALA A 218 -10.67 25.68 9.70
CA ALA A 218 -11.02 24.30 10.04
C ALA A 218 -11.70 23.61 8.86
N LEU A 219 -11.19 22.44 8.49
CA LEU A 219 -11.79 21.57 7.51
C LEU A 219 -12.79 20.63 8.18
N THR A 220 -13.79 20.22 7.42
CA THR A 220 -14.84 19.31 7.90
C THR A 220 -15.10 18.24 6.87
N HIS A 221 -15.70 17.13 7.32
CA HIS A 221 -16.13 16.02 6.47
C HIS A 221 -14.95 15.21 5.93
N PHE A 222 -14.57 14.19 6.68
CA PHE A 222 -13.40 13.37 6.35
C PHE A 222 -13.77 11.92 6.04
N GLY A 223 -13.26 11.42 4.91
CA GLY A 223 -13.32 10.02 4.54
C GLY A 223 -11.94 9.46 4.19
N TYR A 224 -11.82 8.13 4.25
CA TYR A 224 -10.65 7.38 3.81
C TYR A 224 -9.32 7.82 4.46
N PRO A 225 -9.24 7.93 5.79
CA PRO A 225 -8.00 8.32 6.44
C PRO A 225 -6.96 7.20 6.29
N GLU A 226 -5.71 7.60 6.02
CA GLU A 226 -4.53 6.75 6.13
C GLU A 226 -3.46 7.48 6.97
N ILE A 227 -2.53 6.70 7.53
CA ILE A 227 -1.50 7.22 8.44
C ILE A 227 -0.14 6.62 8.09
N VAL A 228 0.91 7.42 8.27
CA VAL A 228 2.30 6.97 8.41
C VAL A 228 2.86 7.50 9.72
N ALA A 229 3.59 6.66 10.44
CA ALA A 229 4.26 7.03 11.68
C ALA A 229 5.66 7.58 11.36
N LEU A 230 6.06 8.63 12.08
CA LEU A 230 7.38 9.25 11.93
C LEU A 230 8.27 8.90 13.13
N PRO A 231 9.61 8.98 12.97
CA PRO A 231 10.50 9.00 14.13
C PRO A 231 10.13 10.16 15.08
N GLY A 232 10.20 9.94 16.39
CA GLY A 232 9.94 10.99 17.38
C GLY A 232 8.48 11.13 17.82
N GLU A 233 7.67 10.07 17.70
CA GLU A 233 6.26 10.01 18.14
C GLU A 233 5.24 10.82 17.34
N GLU A 234 5.66 11.46 16.26
CA GLU A 234 4.79 12.18 15.34
C GLU A 234 4.18 11.24 14.29
N ALA A 235 3.14 11.70 13.61
CA ALA A 235 2.55 11.00 12.49
C ALA A 235 2.06 11.97 11.40
N ILE A 236 1.91 11.46 10.19
CA ILE A 236 1.25 12.17 9.10
C ILE A 236 -0.02 11.43 8.74
N ILE A 237 -1.12 12.16 8.74
CA ILE A 237 -2.44 11.64 8.41
C ILE A 237 -2.87 12.26 7.08
N THR A 238 -3.31 11.42 6.16
CA THR A 238 -3.99 11.87 4.95
C THR A 238 -5.45 11.49 5.01
N ALA A 239 -6.32 12.34 4.46
CA ALA A 239 -7.75 12.09 4.35
C ALA A 239 -8.35 12.83 3.15
N VAL A 240 -9.55 12.43 2.74
CA VAL A 240 -10.37 13.20 1.82
C VAL A 240 -11.24 14.15 2.63
N ALA A 241 -10.98 15.45 2.54
CA ALA A 241 -11.80 16.53 3.08
C ALA A 241 -12.90 16.94 2.10
N GLY A 242 -14.10 17.21 2.61
CA GLY A 242 -15.26 17.52 1.78
C GLY A 242 -15.58 16.37 0.82
N PHE A 243 -15.67 16.67 -0.48
CA PHE A 243 -16.02 15.68 -1.50
C PHE A 243 -14.84 15.24 -2.38
N ASN A 244 -13.72 15.97 -2.37
CA ASN A 244 -12.69 15.82 -3.38
C ASN A 244 -11.29 16.33 -3.02
N THR A 245 -11.09 16.94 -1.86
CA THR A 245 -9.80 17.52 -1.50
C THR A 245 -9.01 16.51 -0.67
N ILE A 246 -7.83 16.12 -1.13
CA ILE A 246 -6.93 15.30 -0.31
C ILE A 246 -6.01 16.23 0.45
N VAL A 247 -5.89 16.01 1.74
CA VAL A 247 -5.03 16.79 2.64
C VAL A 247 -3.97 15.91 3.30
N LEU A 248 -2.84 16.52 3.63
CA LEU A 248 -1.78 15.97 4.48
C LEU A 248 -1.68 16.81 5.74
N GLN A 249 -1.85 16.19 6.91
CA GLN A 249 -1.79 16.84 8.21
C GLN A 249 -0.76 16.11 9.08
N GLN A 250 0.25 16.84 9.54
CA GLN A 250 1.17 16.34 10.56
C GLN A 250 0.56 16.55 11.94
N VAL A 251 0.70 15.54 12.79
CA VAL A 251 0.24 15.56 14.18
C VAL A 251 1.35 15.12 15.13
N GLU A 252 1.36 15.71 16.31
CA GLU A 252 2.16 15.27 17.44
C GLU A 252 1.57 13.99 18.05
N GLY A 253 2.25 13.49 19.08
CA GLY A 253 1.86 12.28 19.76
C GLY A 253 0.45 12.33 20.35
N ASP A 254 0.06 13.41 21.00
CA ASP A 254 -1.29 13.57 21.55
C ASP A 254 -2.37 13.87 20.49
N GLY A 255 -1.96 14.02 19.23
CA GLY A 255 -2.81 14.32 18.08
C GLY A 255 -3.04 15.80 17.84
N GLU A 256 -2.37 16.70 18.58
CA GLU A 256 -2.33 18.11 18.22
C GLU A 256 -1.65 18.31 16.86
N ILE A 257 -2.13 19.27 16.08
CA ILE A 257 -1.55 19.58 14.78
C ILE A 257 -0.24 20.36 14.95
N VAL A 258 0.77 20.04 14.13
CA VAL A 258 2.05 20.76 14.16
C VAL A 258 1.96 22.08 13.37
N GLU A 259 1.43 22.01 12.15
CA GLU A 259 1.18 23.14 11.26
C GLU A 259 -0.15 22.93 10.51
N ASP A 260 -0.57 23.93 9.73
CA ASP A 260 -1.72 23.77 8.84
C ASP A 260 -1.46 22.63 7.83
N ALA A 261 -2.50 21.86 7.53
CA ALA A 261 -2.49 20.85 6.49
C ALA A 261 -2.16 21.46 5.12
N VAL A 262 -1.61 20.62 4.25
CA VAL A 262 -1.36 20.95 2.84
C VAL A 262 -2.34 20.21 1.94
N GLU A 263 -2.94 20.93 0.99
CA GLU A 263 -3.76 20.36 -0.07
C GLU A 263 -2.89 19.72 -1.15
N VAL A 264 -3.27 18.50 -1.56
CA VAL A 264 -2.60 17.75 -2.61
C VAL A 264 -3.09 18.25 -3.97
N ASN A 265 -2.36 19.24 -4.50
CA ASN A 265 -2.46 19.83 -5.84
C ASN A 265 -3.75 20.61 -6.15
N THR A 266 -3.58 21.85 -6.60
CA THR A 266 -4.55 22.97 -6.58
C THR A 266 -5.57 23.01 -7.72
N ASP A 267 -5.63 22.00 -8.60
CA ASP A 267 -6.66 21.94 -9.63
C ASP A 267 -8.03 21.62 -8.99
N ALA A 268 -8.70 22.67 -8.51
CA ALA A 268 -9.95 22.65 -7.73
C ALA A 268 -11.14 21.92 -8.39
N SER A 269 -11.00 21.47 -9.64
CA SER A 269 -12.04 20.76 -10.39
C SER A 269 -11.88 19.23 -10.40
N ALA A 270 -10.74 18.68 -9.95
CA ALA A 270 -10.51 17.25 -9.95
C ALA A 270 -11.16 16.57 -8.72
N LEU A 271 -11.95 15.52 -8.96
CA LEU A 271 -12.50 14.69 -7.88
C LEU A 271 -11.43 13.70 -7.39
N ARG A 272 -10.73 13.97 -6.29
CA ARG A 272 -9.71 13.04 -5.77
C ARG A 272 -10.24 12.24 -4.58
N THR A 273 -9.88 10.97 -4.53
CA THR A 273 -10.34 10.06 -3.47
C THR A 273 -9.37 8.90 -3.27
N ARG A 274 -9.63 8.08 -2.24
CA ARG A 274 -8.86 6.87 -1.91
C ARG A 274 -7.36 7.15 -1.83
N PRO A 275 -6.93 8.12 -1.00
CA PRO A 275 -5.51 8.36 -0.80
C PRO A 275 -4.85 7.10 -0.25
N SER A 276 -3.61 6.86 -0.67
CA SER A 276 -2.71 5.93 -0.01
C SER A 276 -1.37 6.60 0.23
N ILE A 277 -0.86 6.48 1.45
CA ILE A 277 0.35 7.16 1.91
C ILE A 277 1.40 6.15 2.37
N ALA A 278 2.67 6.45 2.10
CA ALA A 278 3.82 5.71 2.61
C ALA A 278 4.99 6.67 2.87
N ALA A 279 5.81 6.34 3.86
CA ALA A 279 7.03 7.08 4.18
C ALA A 279 8.13 6.10 4.60
N GLY A 280 9.39 6.52 4.40
CA GLY A 280 10.55 5.83 4.97
C GLY A 280 10.95 6.43 6.32
N ALA A 281 12.05 5.96 6.91
CA ALA A 281 12.54 6.52 8.17
C ALA A 281 12.98 7.99 8.04
N THR A 282 13.65 8.35 6.94
CA THR A 282 14.22 9.69 6.73
C THR A 282 13.79 10.37 5.43
N GLY A 283 13.17 9.62 4.52
CA GLY A 283 12.86 10.07 3.17
C GLY A 283 11.58 10.89 3.02
N PRO A 284 11.24 11.25 1.77
CA PRO A 284 10.01 11.95 1.46
C PRO A 284 8.77 11.09 1.78
N VAL A 285 7.64 11.77 1.84
CA VAL A 285 6.33 11.17 1.99
C VAL A 285 5.76 10.93 0.61
N TRP A 286 5.36 9.70 0.32
CA TRP A 286 4.74 9.32 -0.93
C TRP A 286 3.24 9.24 -0.77
N LEU A 287 2.51 9.83 -1.72
CA LEU A 287 1.07 9.82 -1.74
C LEU A 287 0.57 9.48 -3.14
N ALA A 288 -0.42 8.60 -3.19
CA ALA A 288 -1.10 8.15 -4.39
C ALA A 288 -2.60 8.34 -4.17
N TRP A 289 -3.32 8.66 -5.22
CA TRP A 289 -4.74 8.93 -5.17
C TRP A 289 -5.42 8.47 -6.44
N LEU A 290 -6.73 8.30 -6.34
CA LEU A 290 -7.58 8.07 -7.48
C LEU A 290 -8.13 9.41 -7.99
N GLU A 291 -8.05 9.65 -9.30
CA GLU A 291 -8.64 10.83 -9.95
C GLU A 291 -9.33 10.49 -11.28
N PRO A 292 -10.37 11.24 -11.70
CA PRO A 292 -10.96 11.12 -13.02
C PRO A 292 -9.92 11.39 -14.11
N LYS A 293 -9.98 10.60 -15.18
CA LYS A 293 -9.15 10.82 -16.39
C LYS A 293 -9.42 12.19 -17.03
N ALA A 294 -10.63 12.70 -16.89
CA ALA A 294 -11.06 14.02 -17.33
C ALA A 294 -12.22 14.49 -16.45
N LEU A 295 -12.47 15.80 -16.40
CA LEU A 295 -13.58 16.38 -15.65
C LEU A 295 -14.92 15.73 -16.07
N GLY A 296 -15.67 15.23 -15.08
CA GLY A 296 -16.95 14.54 -15.31
C GLY A 296 -16.85 13.11 -15.86
N SER A 297 -15.65 12.56 -16.02
CA SER A 297 -15.44 11.18 -16.47
C SER A 297 -15.82 10.16 -15.41
N SER A 298 -16.41 9.03 -15.84
CA SER A 298 -16.57 7.83 -15.02
C SER A 298 -15.32 6.94 -15.00
N GLN A 299 -14.33 7.26 -15.84
CA GLN A 299 -13.04 6.57 -15.91
C GLN A 299 -12.05 7.27 -14.98
N TYR A 300 -11.36 6.47 -14.17
CA TYR A 300 -10.37 6.94 -13.22
C TYR A 300 -8.97 6.46 -13.61
N ARG A 301 -7.97 7.11 -13.04
CA ARG A 301 -6.55 6.73 -13.08
C ARG A 301 -5.92 6.99 -11.71
N VAL A 302 -4.73 6.46 -11.48
CA VAL A 302 -3.93 6.78 -10.29
C VAL A 302 -2.99 7.96 -10.57
N GLY A 303 -3.08 8.98 -9.73
CA GLY A 303 -2.04 10.01 -9.58
C GLY A 303 -1.13 9.68 -8.40
N TYR A 304 0.14 10.06 -8.46
CA TYR A 304 1.07 9.89 -7.35
C TYR A 304 2.15 10.98 -7.37
N ALA A 305 2.65 11.31 -6.18
CA ALA A 305 3.74 12.27 -5.99
C ALA A 305 4.48 11.99 -4.67
N SER A 306 5.69 12.51 -4.57
CA SER A 306 6.48 12.59 -3.33
C SER A 306 6.49 14.02 -2.81
N PHE A 307 6.50 14.16 -1.49
CA PHE A 307 6.43 15.41 -0.76
C PHE A 307 7.55 15.47 0.26
N GLU A 308 8.20 16.61 0.38
CA GLU A 308 9.15 16.89 1.47
C GLU A 308 8.43 16.73 2.81
N ARG A 309 9.10 16.09 3.77
CA ARG A 309 8.45 15.75 5.04
C ARG A 309 8.13 16.97 5.89
N SER A 310 8.99 17.99 5.85
CA SER A 310 8.92 19.14 6.77
C SER A 310 7.89 20.19 6.39
N ASN A 311 7.48 20.25 5.13
CA ASN A 311 6.60 21.32 4.63
C ASN A 311 5.58 20.83 3.58
N PHE A 312 5.58 19.53 3.27
CA PHE A 312 4.78 18.91 2.22
C PHE A 312 4.86 19.63 0.86
N GLU A 313 6.00 20.23 0.54
CA GLU A 313 6.25 20.71 -0.82
C GLU A 313 6.50 19.50 -1.75
N PRO A 314 5.90 19.44 -2.94
CA PRO A 314 6.17 18.36 -3.89
C PRO A 314 7.66 18.33 -4.26
N THR A 315 8.32 17.18 -4.11
CA THR A 315 9.75 17.03 -4.49
C THR A 315 9.94 16.93 -6.00
N GLY A 316 8.84 16.77 -6.74
CA GLY A 316 8.79 16.68 -8.19
C GLY A 316 7.38 16.94 -8.72
N GLN A 317 7.23 16.90 -10.04
CA GLN A 317 5.92 17.01 -10.66
C GLN A 317 5.09 15.75 -10.37
N PRO A 318 3.82 15.89 -9.96
CA PRO A 318 2.91 14.76 -9.85
C PRO A 318 2.86 13.96 -11.16
N ALA A 319 2.91 12.64 -11.03
CA ALA A 319 2.80 11.73 -12.15
C ALA A 319 1.45 11.03 -12.13
N THR A 320 1.05 10.52 -13.29
CA THR A 320 -0.18 9.75 -13.44
C THR A 320 0.13 8.46 -14.19
N VAL A 321 -0.48 7.36 -13.77
CA VAL A 321 -0.45 6.13 -14.57
C VAL A 321 -1.36 6.29 -15.80
N ASP A 322 -0.94 5.78 -16.94
CA ASP A 322 -1.72 5.86 -18.19
C ASP A 322 -2.87 4.85 -18.24
N THR A 323 -2.89 3.92 -17.31
CA THR A 323 -3.89 2.86 -17.19
C THR A 323 -5.15 3.37 -16.51
N LEU A 324 -6.30 2.85 -16.98
CA LEU A 324 -7.56 3.08 -16.28
C LEU A 324 -7.58 2.27 -14.99
N SER A 325 -8.18 2.82 -13.95
CA SER A 325 -8.33 2.18 -12.63
C SER A 325 -9.80 2.06 -12.23
N ILE A 326 -10.13 1.01 -11.47
CA ILE A 326 -11.46 0.84 -10.91
C ILE A 326 -11.66 1.77 -9.72
N ARG A 327 -12.78 2.51 -9.72
CA ARG A 327 -13.11 3.50 -8.68
C ARG A 327 -13.10 2.95 -7.26
N ARG A 328 -13.58 1.71 -7.07
CA ARG A 328 -13.73 1.10 -5.74
C ARG A 328 -12.41 0.63 -5.11
N GLY A 329 -11.41 0.26 -5.93
CA GLY A 329 -10.15 -0.31 -5.44
C GLY A 329 -9.22 0.73 -4.84
N GLY A 330 -8.99 1.85 -5.55
CA GLY A 330 -7.96 2.82 -5.20
C GLY A 330 -6.53 2.24 -5.24
N PRO A 331 -5.49 3.08 -5.27
CA PRO A 331 -4.11 2.63 -5.13
C PRO A 331 -3.81 2.14 -3.71
N ARG A 332 -2.77 1.33 -3.55
CA ARG A 332 -2.23 0.94 -2.24
C ARG A 332 -0.71 0.91 -2.27
N PHE A 333 -0.06 1.76 -1.47
CA PHE A 333 1.39 1.69 -1.30
C PHE A 333 1.80 0.52 -0.39
N ALA A 334 3.03 0.06 -0.61
CA ALA A 334 3.77 -0.72 0.37
C ALA A 334 4.09 0.17 1.56
N ARG A 335 3.74 -0.28 2.76
CA ARG A 335 4.04 0.42 4.01
C ARG A 335 5.48 0.16 4.43
N GLY A 336 6.10 1.17 5.04
CA GLY A 336 7.51 1.14 5.42
C GLY A 336 8.43 1.17 4.21
N ILE A 337 8.84 2.37 3.78
CA ILE A 337 9.82 2.50 2.69
C ILE A 337 11.22 2.30 3.28
N PHE A 338 11.82 1.14 3.00
CA PHE A 338 13.18 0.81 3.44
C PHE A 338 14.26 1.43 2.56
N ASN A 339 13.97 1.63 1.28
CA ASN A 339 14.87 2.23 0.30
C ASN A 339 14.07 3.15 -0.63
N GLU A 340 14.50 4.40 -0.74
CA GLU A 340 13.84 5.43 -1.54
C GLU A 340 13.90 5.16 -3.05
N GLU A 341 14.75 4.25 -3.53
CA GLU A 341 14.74 3.78 -4.93
C GLU A 341 13.62 2.77 -5.21
N HIS A 342 13.04 2.18 -4.16
CA HIS A 342 12.10 1.08 -4.23
C HIS A 342 10.79 1.42 -3.49
N VAL A 343 9.96 2.23 -4.14
CA VAL A 343 8.67 2.65 -3.60
C VAL A 343 7.55 2.05 -4.44
N PHE A 344 6.86 1.05 -3.90
CA PHE A 344 5.88 0.29 -4.67
C PHE A 344 4.45 0.63 -4.31
N PHE A 345 3.60 0.69 -5.34
CA PHE A 345 2.16 0.65 -5.14
C PHE A 345 1.49 -0.29 -6.13
N VAL A 346 0.32 -0.77 -5.75
CA VAL A 346 -0.53 -1.59 -6.61
C VAL A 346 -1.81 -0.85 -6.98
N GLU A 347 -2.33 -1.18 -8.15
CA GLU A 347 -3.66 -0.76 -8.59
C GLU A 347 -4.46 -1.95 -9.14
N GLN A 348 -5.78 -1.81 -9.10
CA GLN A 348 -6.69 -2.62 -9.89
C GLN A 348 -7.13 -1.84 -11.14
N SER A 349 -6.55 -2.18 -12.29
CA SER A 349 -6.82 -1.46 -13.53
C SER A 349 -8.20 -1.82 -14.10
N ASN A 350 -8.56 -3.09 -14.06
CA ASN A 350 -9.89 -3.56 -14.43
C ASN A 350 -10.26 -4.84 -13.66
N THR A 351 -11.40 -5.44 -13.98
CA THR A 351 -11.90 -6.64 -13.29
C THR A 351 -10.92 -7.82 -13.35
N TYR A 352 -10.05 -7.89 -14.35
CA TYR A 352 -9.15 -9.01 -14.63
C TYR A 352 -7.67 -8.65 -14.45
N ARG A 353 -7.32 -7.36 -14.34
CA ARG A 353 -5.93 -6.91 -14.35
C ARG A 353 -5.60 -6.06 -13.14
N THR A 354 -4.56 -6.49 -12.45
CA THR A 354 -3.88 -5.77 -11.38
C THR A 354 -2.45 -5.47 -11.81
N ARG A 355 -1.90 -4.34 -11.35
CA ARG A 355 -0.55 -3.89 -11.72
C ARG A 355 0.22 -3.44 -10.50
N LEU A 356 1.50 -3.78 -10.50
CA LEU A 356 2.50 -3.32 -9.54
C LEU A 356 3.37 -2.27 -10.23
N TYR A 357 3.54 -1.12 -9.57
CA TYR A 357 4.35 0.01 -10.05
C TYR A 357 5.49 0.27 -9.08
N ASN A 358 6.63 0.73 -9.60
CA ASN A 358 7.62 1.44 -8.80
C ASN A 358 7.46 2.95 -9.05
N ALA A 359 7.05 3.69 -8.03
CA ALA A 359 6.75 5.12 -8.09
C ALA A 359 7.97 5.99 -8.41
N THR A 360 9.19 5.48 -8.18
CA THR A 360 10.44 6.22 -8.44
C THR A 360 10.86 6.16 -9.92
N ARG A 361 10.33 5.19 -10.67
CA ARG A 361 10.65 4.96 -12.09
C ARG A 361 9.38 5.00 -12.93
N HIS A 362 8.99 6.22 -13.33
CA HIS A 362 7.80 6.47 -14.14
C HIS A 362 7.66 5.48 -15.31
N GLY A 363 6.49 4.84 -15.40
CA GLY A 363 6.17 3.88 -16.46
C GLY A 363 6.67 2.44 -16.23
N THR A 364 7.49 2.19 -15.21
CA THR A 364 7.88 0.82 -14.84
C THR A 364 6.73 0.16 -14.10
N SER A 365 6.10 -0.83 -14.74
CA SER A 365 5.04 -1.62 -14.13
C SER A 365 5.04 -3.05 -14.65
N THR A 366 4.52 -3.95 -13.84
CA THR A 366 4.29 -5.35 -14.21
C THR A 366 2.86 -5.74 -13.86
N GLU A 367 2.20 -6.44 -14.79
CA GLU A 367 0.89 -7.06 -14.53
C GLU A 367 1.06 -8.31 -13.66
N PHE A 368 0.10 -8.53 -12.76
CA PHE A 368 0.01 -9.74 -11.94
C PHE A 368 -1.45 -10.15 -11.79
N GLY A 369 -1.68 -11.35 -11.25
CA GLY A 369 -3.00 -11.99 -11.20
C GLY A 369 -3.17 -13.08 -12.24
N ALA A 370 -4.24 -13.87 -12.14
CA ALA A 370 -4.54 -14.93 -13.09
C ALA A 370 -5.37 -14.40 -14.26
N GLU A 371 -4.94 -14.68 -15.50
CA GLU A 371 -5.45 -14.07 -16.75
C GLU A 371 -6.96 -14.30 -16.98
N ASP A 372 -7.48 -15.46 -16.57
CA ASP A 372 -8.86 -15.89 -16.80
C ASP A 372 -9.77 -15.75 -15.57
N THR A 373 -9.33 -15.00 -14.55
CA THR A 373 -10.10 -14.81 -13.31
C THR A 373 -10.28 -13.34 -13.00
N THR A 374 -11.34 -13.00 -12.28
CA THR A 374 -11.48 -11.65 -11.74
C THR A 374 -10.43 -11.44 -10.65
N ASN A 375 -9.59 -10.41 -10.76
CA ASN A 375 -8.57 -10.04 -9.79
C ASN A 375 -8.99 -8.73 -9.11
N SER A 376 -9.03 -8.70 -7.78
CA SER A 376 -9.59 -7.55 -7.06
C SER A 376 -8.88 -7.23 -5.75
N ASN A 377 -8.96 -5.94 -5.39
CA ASN A 377 -8.50 -5.38 -4.12
C ASN A 377 -7.04 -5.77 -3.78
N PRO A 378 -6.06 -5.44 -4.65
CA PRO A 378 -4.68 -5.79 -4.36
C PRO A 378 -4.11 -4.98 -3.18
N SER A 379 -3.12 -5.57 -2.51
CA SER A 379 -2.22 -4.94 -1.55
C SER A 379 -0.78 -5.38 -1.82
N VAL A 380 0.17 -4.66 -1.23
CA VAL A 380 1.59 -4.88 -1.46
C VAL A 380 2.39 -4.57 -0.19
N THR A 381 3.47 -5.31 0.00
CA THR A 381 4.52 -5.02 0.97
C THR A 381 5.87 -5.19 0.28
N SER A 382 6.90 -4.49 0.76
CA SER A 382 8.23 -4.53 0.18
C SER A 382 9.31 -4.34 1.25
N MET A 383 10.44 -4.99 1.05
CA MET A 383 11.70 -4.79 1.76
C MET A 383 12.79 -4.54 0.72
N GLY A 384 13.14 -3.27 0.53
CA GLY A 384 14.03 -2.84 -0.55
C GLY A 384 13.52 -3.27 -1.92
N ALA A 385 14.37 -3.92 -2.72
CA ALA A 385 14.04 -4.40 -4.06
C ALA A 385 13.10 -5.62 -4.09
N ARG A 386 12.78 -6.24 -2.96
CA ARG A 386 11.96 -7.46 -2.88
C ARG A 386 10.63 -7.18 -2.22
N GLY A 387 9.63 -8.02 -2.48
CA GLY A 387 8.37 -7.95 -1.76
C GLY A 387 7.36 -8.97 -2.23
N ALA A 388 6.12 -8.76 -1.83
CA ALA A 388 5.00 -9.57 -2.28
C ALA A 388 3.73 -8.73 -2.46
N VAL A 389 2.88 -9.18 -3.38
CA VAL A 389 1.53 -8.66 -3.58
C VAL A 389 0.52 -9.72 -3.15
N ALA A 390 -0.61 -9.28 -2.59
CA ALA A 390 -1.75 -10.14 -2.25
C ALA A 390 -3.03 -9.59 -2.87
N TRP A 391 -3.93 -10.48 -3.32
CA TRP A 391 -5.20 -10.09 -3.93
C TRP A 391 -6.26 -11.20 -3.82
N PHE A 392 -7.52 -10.85 -4.08
CA PHE A 392 -8.57 -11.84 -4.26
C PHE A 392 -8.72 -12.21 -5.74
N SER A 393 -8.81 -13.50 -6.06
CA SER A 393 -9.27 -13.98 -7.37
C SER A 393 -10.63 -14.69 -7.29
N ARG A 394 -11.39 -14.65 -8.39
CA ARG A 394 -12.59 -15.49 -8.59
C ARG A 394 -12.68 -15.98 -10.03
N GLU A 395 -12.92 -17.28 -10.20
CA GLU A 395 -13.16 -17.90 -11.51
C GLU A 395 -14.51 -17.47 -12.10
N ASP A 396 -15.55 -17.34 -11.28
CA ASP A 396 -16.87 -16.86 -11.69
C ASP A 396 -17.32 -15.69 -10.80
N ALA A 397 -17.74 -14.58 -11.43
CA ALA A 397 -18.30 -13.42 -10.75
C ALA A 397 -19.58 -13.75 -9.96
N SER A 398 -20.27 -14.84 -10.30
CA SER A 398 -21.45 -15.34 -9.59
C SER A 398 -21.12 -16.12 -8.30
N SER A 399 -19.87 -16.57 -8.14
CA SER A 399 -19.45 -17.34 -6.97
C SER A 399 -19.30 -16.47 -5.73
N LEU A 400 -19.81 -16.97 -4.59
CA LEU A 400 -19.61 -16.31 -3.29
C LEU A 400 -18.15 -16.43 -2.83
N GLY A 401 -17.51 -17.56 -3.12
CA GLY A 401 -16.09 -17.81 -2.81
C GLY A 401 -15.12 -16.89 -3.54
N ARG A 402 -13.95 -16.68 -2.93
CA ARG A 402 -12.78 -15.98 -3.46
C ARG A 402 -11.55 -16.77 -3.05
N GLN A 403 -10.59 -16.87 -3.94
CA GLN A 403 -9.25 -17.33 -3.57
C GLN A 403 -8.46 -16.13 -3.05
N VAL A 404 -7.68 -16.35 -1.99
CA VAL A 404 -6.66 -15.43 -1.52
C VAL A 404 -5.35 -15.86 -2.14
N ASN A 405 -4.75 -14.99 -2.94
CA ASN A 405 -3.49 -15.26 -3.61
C ASN A 405 -2.42 -14.31 -3.12
N ILE A 406 -1.19 -14.80 -3.18
CA ILE A 406 0.03 -14.04 -2.89
C ILE A 406 1.07 -14.39 -3.95
N GLN A 407 1.91 -13.43 -4.31
CA GLN A 407 2.97 -13.60 -5.31
C GLN A 407 4.17 -12.72 -4.93
N SER A 408 5.35 -13.32 -4.86
CA SER A 408 6.60 -12.60 -4.63
C SER A 408 6.97 -11.78 -5.87
N PHE A 409 7.76 -10.73 -5.67
CA PHE A 409 8.40 -9.98 -6.74
C PHE A 409 9.82 -9.58 -6.37
N HIS A 410 10.64 -9.41 -7.39
CA HIS A 410 11.97 -8.85 -7.29
C HIS A 410 12.13 -7.74 -8.32
N ASP A 411 12.54 -6.58 -7.83
CA ASP A 411 12.82 -5.40 -8.64
C ASP A 411 14.28 -5.39 -9.07
N SER A 412 14.50 -5.43 -10.38
CA SER A 412 15.80 -5.12 -10.97
C SER A 412 15.71 -3.74 -11.62
N GLN A 413 16.84 -3.02 -11.75
CA GLN A 413 16.89 -1.63 -12.20
C GLN A 413 16.03 -1.30 -13.45
N ASN A 414 15.76 -2.27 -14.33
CA ASN A 414 14.96 -2.07 -15.55
C ASN A 414 13.63 -2.85 -15.61
N ARG A 415 13.32 -3.73 -14.65
CA ARG A 415 12.10 -4.55 -14.67
C ARG A 415 11.74 -5.09 -13.29
N ILE A 416 10.44 -5.27 -13.06
CA ILE A 416 9.92 -5.99 -11.91
C ILE A 416 9.59 -7.42 -12.34
N ASP A 417 10.33 -8.38 -11.81
CA ASP A 417 10.14 -9.81 -12.06
C ASP A 417 9.17 -10.38 -11.02
N MET A 418 8.08 -11.01 -11.48
CA MET A 418 7.11 -11.67 -10.60
C MET A 418 7.47 -13.15 -10.45
N GLY A 419 7.38 -13.66 -9.23
CA GLY A 419 7.50 -15.09 -8.92
C GLY A 419 6.25 -15.88 -9.30
N ALA A 420 6.17 -17.15 -8.90
CA ALA A 420 4.93 -17.93 -9.03
C ALA A 420 3.91 -17.45 -7.99
N HIS A 421 2.63 -17.37 -8.37
CA HIS A 421 1.58 -17.10 -7.39
C HIS A 421 1.22 -18.38 -6.61
N LYS A 422 0.77 -18.19 -5.37
CA LYS A 422 0.33 -19.23 -4.46
C LYS A 422 -1.06 -18.86 -3.92
N THR A 423 -2.02 -19.76 -4.07
CA THR A 423 -3.31 -19.65 -3.38
C THR A 423 -3.14 -20.13 -1.94
N ILE A 424 -3.43 -19.27 -0.97
CA ILE A 424 -3.23 -19.56 0.46
C ILE A 424 -4.53 -19.91 1.17
N ALA A 425 -5.67 -19.50 0.62
CA ALA A 425 -6.98 -19.79 1.18
C ALA A 425 -8.08 -19.66 0.12
N THR A 426 -9.21 -20.32 0.38
CA THR A 426 -10.49 -20.00 -0.24
C THR A 426 -11.38 -19.44 0.87
N VAL A 427 -11.86 -18.22 0.69
CA VAL A 427 -12.68 -17.49 1.66
C VAL A 427 -14.02 -17.12 1.03
N ASP A 428 -15.04 -16.97 1.84
CA ASP A 428 -16.32 -16.47 1.36
C ASP A 428 -16.30 -14.93 1.27
N GLY A 429 -16.89 -14.39 0.21
CA GLY A 429 -17.01 -12.95 0.05
C GLY A 429 -18.02 -12.34 1.03
N PRO A 430 -17.80 -11.09 1.52
CA PRO A 430 -18.76 -10.38 2.35
C PRO A 430 -20.19 -10.41 1.79
N ALA A 431 -21.15 -10.76 2.65
CA ALA A 431 -22.56 -10.51 2.38
C ALA A 431 -22.93 -9.02 2.40
N VAL A 432 -22.09 -8.17 2.98
CA VAL A 432 -22.25 -6.71 3.00
C VAL A 432 -21.29 -6.12 1.97
N PRO A 433 -21.71 -5.91 0.71
CA PRO A 433 -20.81 -5.51 -0.38
C PRO A 433 -20.27 -4.08 -0.20
N GLN A 434 -20.86 -3.31 0.72
CA GLN A 434 -20.46 -1.94 0.99
C GLN A 434 -19.18 -1.83 1.84
N LEU A 435 -18.83 -2.85 2.64
CA LEU A 435 -17.59 -2.90 3.44
C LEU A 435 -16.57 -3.90 2.87
N PRO A 436 -16.11 -3.78 1.61
CA PRO A 436 -15.13 -4.73 1.09
C PRO A 436 -13.77 -4.46 1.75
N GLY A 437 -13.38 -5.34 2.68
CA GLY A 437 -11.97 -5.47 3.04
C GLY A 437 -11.15 -5.91 1.83
N ARG A 438 -9.89 -5.49 1.78
CA ARG A 438 -8.84 -6.07 0.92
C ARG A 438 -8.00 -7.04 1.74
N PRO A 439 -7.29 -8.01 1.13
CA PRO A 439 -6.20 -8.68 1.82
C PRO A 439 -5.18 -7.62 2.21
N GLU A 440 -4.67 -7.67 3.42
CA GLU A 440 -3.58 -6.81 3.85
C GLU A 440 -2.37 -7.66 4.17
N ILE A 441 -1.21 -7.22 3.71
CA ILE A 441 0.03 -7.99 3.73
C ILE A 441 1.13 -7.19 4.40
N VAL A 442 1.96 -7.87 5.19
CA VAL A 442 3.19 -7.31 5.74
C VAL A 442 4.30 -8.35 5.68
N TRP A 443 5.51 -7.90 5.38
CA TRP A 443 6.72 -8.72 5.46
C TRP A 443 7.14 -8.87 6.93
N VAL A 444 7.43 -10.11 7.37
CA VAL A 444 7.73 -10.40 8.78
C VAL A 444 9.13 -11.00 9.02
N GLY A 445 9.90 -11.22 7.95
CA GLY A 445 11.28 -11.73 8.02
C GLY A 445 11.56 -12.77 6.93
N GLY A 446 12.79 -12.81 6.40
CA GLY A 446 13.18 -13.73 5.33
C GLY A 446 12.24 -13.66 4.13
N ASP A 447 11.70 -14.80 3.70
CA ASP A 447 10.64 -14.92 2.69
C ASP A 447 9.26 -15.20 3.31
N THR A 448 9.08 -14.81 4.57
CA THR A 448 7.84 -14.98 5.34
C THR A 448 7.02 -13.69 5.34
N TYR A 449 5.73 -13.86 5.08
CA TYR A 449 4.73 -12.79 5.02
C TYR A 449 3.53 -13.16 5.89
N PHE A 450 2.90 -12.13 6.45
CA PHE A 450 1.60 -12.27 7.08
C PHE A 450 0.51 -11.63 6.22
N VAL A 451 -0.59 -12.34 6.01
CA VAL A 451 -1.76 -11.86 5.27
C VAL A 451 -2.99 -11.89 6.18
N ALA A 452 -3.64 -10.74 6.38
CA ALA A 452 -4.94 -10.64 7.02
C ALA A 452 -6.04 -10.49 5.96
N VAL A 453 -7.10 -11.29 6.07
CA VAL A 453 -8.25 -11.23 5.17
C VAL A 453 -9.55 -11.30 5.95
N GLN A 454 -10.59 -10.76 5.34
CA GLN A 454 -11.95 -10.94 5.78
C GLN A 454 -12.54 -12.21 5.13
N ASP A 455 -13.10 -13.09 5.96
CA ASP A 455 -13.68 -14.39 5.56
C ASP A 455 -15.06 -14.57 6.18
N GLY A 456 -16.08 -14.81 5.36
CA GLY A 456 -17.39 -15.28 5.83
C GLY A 456 -18.54 -14.90 4.90
N PRO A 457 -19.48 -15.82 4.64
CA PRO A 457 -20.52 -15.67 3.61
C PRO A 457 -21.68 -14.79 4.06
N THR A 458 -21.77 -14.45 5.34
CA THR A 458 -22.84 -13.61 5.90
C THR A 458 -22.28 -12.50 6.77
N ALA A 459 -23.02 -11.39 6.88
CA ALA A 459 -22.68 -10.30 7.80
C ALA A 459 -22.53 -10.84 9.24
N SER A 460 -23.41 -11.75 9.66
CA SER A 460 -23.36 -12.34 11.01
C SER A 460 -22.19 -13.31 11.27
N SER A 461 -21.46 -13.77 10.24
CA SER A 461 -20.39 -14.77 10.39
C SER A 461 -19.03 -14.30 9.91
N THR A 462 -18.95 -13.12 9.30
CA THR A 462 -17.71 -12.56 8.76
C THR A 462 -16.68 -12.36 9.88
N GLU A 463 -15.50 -12.93 9.72
CA GLU A 463 -14.38 -12.80 10.65
C GLU A 463 -13.12 -12.33 9.91
N VAL A 464 -12.20 -11.69 10.64
CA VAL A 464 -10.86 -11.43 10.12
C VAL A 464 -9.94 -12.58 10.52
N ARG A 465 -9.22 -13.11 9.53
CA ARG A 465 -8.30 -14.23 9.67
C ARG A 465 -6.90 -13.85 9.23
N GLY A 466 -5.91 -14.37 9.94
CA GLY A 466 -4.49 -14.24 9.62
C GLY A 466 -3.93 -15.52 8.98
N TYR A 467 -2.96 -15.35 8.10
CA TYR A 467 -2.22 -16.43 7.44
C TYR A 467 -0.74 -16.09 7.47
N LEU A 468 0.09 -16.99 8.01
CA LEU A 468 1.54 -16.93 7.84
C LEU A 468 1.92 -17.73 6.61
N VAL A 469 2.70 -17.12 5.72
CA VAL A 469 3.02 -17.68 4.42
C VAL A 469 4.50 -17.50 4.12
N GLN A 470 5.18 -18.62 3.87
CA GLN A 470 6.50 -18.62 3.27
C GLN A 470 6.36 -18.72 1.74
N LEU A 471 7.09 -17.87 1.03
CA LEU A 471 7.27 -17.88 -0.41
C LEU A 471 8.69 -18.32 -0.78
N ASP A 472 8.85 -18.80 -2.01
CA ASP A 472 10.14 -19.21 -2.58
C ASP A 472 10.78 -18.09 -3.41
#